data_AF-A0A2P6QKV3-F1
#
_entry.id   AF-A0A2P6QKV3-F1
#
_cell.length_a   1.000
_cell.length_b   1.000
_cell.length_c   1.000
_cell.angle_alpha   90.00
_cell.angle_beta   90.00
_cell.angle_gamma   90.00
#
_symmetry.space_group_name_H-M   'P 1'
#
loop_
_entity.id
_entity.type
_entity.pdbx_description
1 polymer ?
#
loop_
_entity_poly.entity_id
_entity_poly.type
_entity_poly.pdbx_seq_one_letter_code
_entity_poly.pdbx_strand_id
1 'polypeptide(L)'
;MRTFFMSQDLWDIVEKLFSTPENPTVEQFRQEKKEKLRDASALFAIQQAVDDTNFSRIMGATTSKEAWDLLKEEFQGTAKATEASS
;
A
#
# COMPACT_ATOMS: atom_id res chain seq x y z
N MET A 1 -8.70 6.65 -3.74
CA MET A 1 -9.24 7.27 -2.50
C MET A 1 -9.32 6.31 -1.31
N ARG A 2 -9.70 5.03 -1.49
CA ARG A 2 -9.71 4.04 -0.40
C ARG A 2 -8.38 3.97 0.39
N THR A 3 -7.25 3.86 -0.31
CA THR A 3 -5.91 3.84 0.30
C THR A 3 -5.58 5.13 1.06
N PHE A 4 -6.04 6.29 0.57
CA PHE A 4 -5.89 7.56 1.30
C PHE A 4 -6.64 7.51 2.64
N PHE A 5 -7.91 7.11 2.64
CA PHE A 5 -8.67 6.96 3.87
C PHE A 5 -8.08 5.88 4.80
N MET A 6 -7.53 4.79 4.25
CA MET A 6 -6.80 3.79 5.03
C MET A 6 -5.49 4.34 5.60
N SER A 7 -4.79 5.23 4.88
CA SER A 7 -3.54 5.88 5.35
C SER A 7 -3.78 6.89 6.47
N GLN A 8 -4.93 7.56 6.46
CA GLN A 8 -5.29 8.60 7.43
C GLN A 8 -6.04 8.05 8.66
N ASP A 9 -6.18 6.74 8.78
CA ASP A 9 -7.01 6.10 9.82
C ASP A 9 -8.49 6.50 9.78
N LEU A 10 -8.96 6.94 8.61
CA LEU A 10 -10.32 7.43 8.40
C LEU A 10 -11.23 6.36 7.79
N TRP A 11 -10.67 5.24 7.27
CA TRP A 11 -11.46 4.22 6.59
C TRP A 11 -12.50 3.58 7.51
N ASP A 12 -12.12 3.24 8.74
CA ASP A 12 -13.06 2.71 9.74
C ASP A 12 -14.14 3.74 10.12
N ILE A 13 -13.85 5.04 10.04
CA ILE A 13 -14.81 6.12 10.30
C ILE A 13 -15.79 6.26 9.12
N VAL A 14 -15.30 6.05 7.90
CA VAL A 14 -16.10 6.08 6.68
C VAL A 14 -16.96 4.82 6.53
N GLU A 15 -16.49 3.67 7.04
CA GLU A 15 -17.13 2.35 6.87
C GLU A 15 -17.93 1.88 8.10
N LYS A 16 -17.57 2.28 9.32
CA LYS A 16 -18.21 1.86 10.58
C LYS A 16 -18.59 3.06 11.45
N LEU A 17 -19.88 3.37 11.50
CA LEU A 17 -20.47 4.06 12.65
C LEU A 17 -20.15 3.25 13.92
N PHE A 18 -19.41 3.89 14.83
CA PHE A 18 -18.87 3.42 16.10
C PHE A 18 -19.51 2.16 16.68
N SER A 19 -18.69 1.11 16.89
CA SER A 19 -18.98 0.07 17.86
C SER A 19 -17.68 -0.42 18.48
N THR A 20 -17.47 -0.03 19.73
CA THR A 20 -16.34 -0.42 20.58
C THR A 20 -16.56 -1.86 21.08
N PRO A 21 -15.63 -2.82 20.88
CA PRO A 21 -15.71 -4.14 21.50
C PRO A 21 -14.80 -4.28 22.74
N GLU A 22 -15.17 -5.24 23.59
CA GLU A 22 -14.89 -5.27 25.04
C GLU A 22 -13.58 -5.97 25.47
N ASN A 23 -12.88 -6.73 24.63
CA ASN A 23 -11.57 -7.33 25.02
C ASN A 23 -10.78 -7.96 23.86
N PRO A 24 -9.85 -7.20 23.25
CA PRO A 24 -8.50 -7.66 22.88
C PRO A 24 -7.45 -6.87 23.70
N THR A 25 -6.26 -7.41 23.98
CA THR A 25 -5.20 -6.64 24.68
C THR A 25 -4.97 -5.36 23.90
N VAL A 26 -5.35 -4.21 24.47
CA VAL A 26 -5.47 -2.92 23.75
C VAL A 26 -4.18 -2.59 23.00
N GLU A 27 -3.03 -2.95 23.55
CA GLU A 27 -1.71 -2.80 22.95
C GLU A 27 -1.48 -3.62 21.67
N GLN A 28 -1.98 -4.86 21.56
CA GLN A 28 -1.83 -5.67 20.35
C GLN A 28 -2.65 -5.08 19.19
N PHE A 29 -3.90 -4.70 19.48
CA PHE A 29 -4.76 -4.06 18.50
C PHE A 29 -4.19 -2.71 18.04
N ARG A 30 -3.66 -1.91 18.99
CA ARG A 30 -2.98 -0.65 18.69
C ARG A 30 -1.76 -0.84 17.81
N GLN A 31 -0.96 -1.87 18.07
CA GLN A 31 0.25 -2.15 17.31
C GLN A 31 -0.08 -2.59 15.88
N GLU A 32 -1.00 -3.54 15.71
CA GLU A 32 -1.46 -3.98 14.38
C GLU A 32 -2.06 -2.82 13.57
N LYS A 33 -2.85 -1.97 14.23
CA LYS A 33 -3.41 -0.76 13.61
C LYS A 33 -2.30 0.19 13.16
N LYS A 34 -1.31 0.46 14.02
CA LYS A 34 -0.17 1.31 13.69
C LYS A 34 0.63 0.77 12.50
N GLU A 35 0.83 -0.55 12.41
CA GLU A 35 1.52 -1.17 11.28
C GLU A 35 0.74 -1.05 9.97
N LYS A 36 -0.58 -1.30 10.00
CA LYS A 36 -1.46 -1.08 8.84
C LYS A 36 -1.42 0.38 8.35
N LEU A 37 -1.39 1.34 9.27
CA LEU A 37 -1.27 2.77 8.93
C LEU A 37 0.06 3.10 8.25
N ARG A 38 1.16 2.54 8.76
CA ARG A 38 2.50 2.73 8.15
C ARG A 38 2.56 2.12 6.76
N ASP A 39 1.99 0.94 6.56
CA ASP A 39 1.94 0.29 5.26
C ASP A 39 1.09 1.10 4.26
N ALA A 40 -0.10 1.55 4.66
CA ALA A 40 -0.95 2.37 3.80
C ALA A 40 -0.30 3.73 3.45
N SER A 41 0.42 4.35 4.39
CA SER A 41 1.18 5.57 4.15
C SER A 41 2.32 5.35 3.15
N ALA A 42 3.04 4.23 3.30
CA ALA A 42 4.10 3.85 2.35
C ALA A 42 3.54 3.56 0.96
N LEU A 43 2.42 2.85 0.86
CA LEU A 43 1.74 2.58 -0.40
C LEU A 43 1.31 3.87 -1.10
N PHE A 44 0.72 4.80 -0.35
CA PHE A 44 0.35 6.12 -0.88
C PHE A 44 1.58 6.88 -1.40
N ALA A 45 2.68 6.90 -0.65
CA ALA A 45 3.91 7.55 -1.09
C ALA A 45 4.46 6.94 -2.39
N ILE A 46 4.45 5.61 -2.52
CA ILE A 46 4.84 4.92 -3.76
C ILE A 46 3.92 5.34 -4.91
N GLN A 47 2.60 5.33 -4.70
CA GLN A 47 1.61 5.72 -5.70
C GLN A 47 1.75 7.17 -6.18
N GLN A 48 2.17 8.09 -5.31
CA GLN A 48 2.40 9.50 -5.67
C GLN A 48 3.75 9.74 -6.35
N ALA A 49 4.72 8.86 -6.15
CA ALA A 49 6.08 9.02 -6.66
C ALA A 49 6.29 8.50 -8.10
N VAL A 50 5.31 7.80 -8.66
CA VAL A 50 5.40 7.18 -9.98
C VAL A 50 4.57 7.94 -11.02
N ASP A 51 4.91 7.80 -12.30
CA ASP A 51 4.10 8.31 -13.42
C ASP A 51 2.81 7.50 -13.63
N ASP A 52 1.91 8.00 -14.47
CA ASP A 52 0.60 7.40 -14.74
C ASP A 52 0.67 5.95 -15.26
N THR A 53 1.71 5.61 -16.01
CA THR A 53 1.90 4.26 -16.57
C THR A 53 2.21 3.28 -15.45
N ASN A 54 3.15 3.66 -14.59
CA ASN A 54 3.55 2.86 -13.44
C ASN A 54 2.47 2.84 -12.34
N PHE A 55 1.74 3.94 -12.15
CA PHE A 55 0.58 4.01 -11.26
C PHE A 55 -0.49 2.98 -11.66
N SER A 56 -0.84 2.91 -12.95
CA SER A 56 -1.86 1.98 -13.45
C SER A 56 -1.55 0.51 -13.14
N ARG A 57 -0.26 0.15 -13.09
CA ARG A 57 0.20 -1.20 -12.73
C ARG A 57 0.06 -1.50 -11.23
N ILE A 58 0.39 -0.54 -10.38
CA ILE A 58 0.32 -0.71 -8.92
C ILE A 58 -1.03 -0.30 -8.31
N MET A 59 -1.97 0.20 -9.10
CA MET A 59 -3.28 0.66 -8.63
C MET A 59 -4.08 -0.44 -7.93
N GLY A 60 -3.87 -1.71 -8.30
CA GLY A 60 -4.47 -2.88 -7.66
C GLY A 60 -3.79 -3.33 -6.37
N ALA A 61 -2.59 -2.82 -6.06
CA ALA A 61 -1.84 -3.22 -4.88
C ALA A 61 -2.55 -2.75 -3.60
N THR A 62 -2.65 -3.66 -2.64
CA THR A 62 -3.29 -3.43 -1.35
C THR A 62 -2.29 -3.15 -0.23
N THR A 63 -1.01 -3.47 -0.46
CA THR A 63 0.09 -3.23 0.48
C THR A 63 1.25 -2.51 -0.18
N SER A 64 2.06 -1.81 0.61
CA SER A 64 3.27 -1.13 0.09
C SER A 64 4.29 -2.10 -0.48
N LYS A 65 4.40 -3.29 0.14
CA LYS A 65 5.27 -4.37 -0.33
C LYS A 65 4.86 -4.88 -1.71
N GLU A 66 3.57 -5.13 -1.92
CA GLU A 66 3.04 -5.59 -3.20
C GLU A 66 3.30 -4.57 -4.31
N ALA A 67 3.04 -3.29 -4.07
CA ALA A 67 3.35 -2.22 -5.02
C ALA A 67 4.86 -2.17 -5.34
N TRP A 68 5.71 -2.28 -4.32
CA TRP A 68 7.17 -2.28 -4.51
C TRP A 68 7.68 -3.49 -5.28
N ASP A 69 7.11 -4.68 -5.04
CA ASP A 69 7.48 -5.90 -5.75
C ASP A 69 7.10 -5.82 -7.24
N LEU A 70 5.91 -5.32 -7.56
CA LEU A 70 5.46 -5.08 -8.95
C LEU A 70 6.38 -4.09 -9.69
N LEU A 71 6.79 -3.00 -9.02
CA LEU A 71 7.73 -2.05 -9.60
C LEU A 71 9.10 -2.68 -9.85
N LYS A 72 9.62 -3.46 -8.90
CA LYS A 72 10.89 -4.17 -9.10
C LYS A 72 10.84 -5.13 -10.29
N GLU A 73 9.76 -5.88 -10.46
CA GLU A 73 9.61 -6.80 -11.60
C GLU A 73 9.67 -6.06 -12.94
N GLU A 74 9.01 -4.90 -13.04
CA GLU A 74 9.07 -4.06 -14.24
C GLU A 74 10.51 -3.64 -14.58
N PHE A 75 11.25 -3.10 -13.59
CA PHE A 75 12.62 -2.60 -13.81
C PHE A 75 13.68 -3.71 -13.87
N GLN A 76 13.42 -4.89 -13.31
CA GLN A 76 14.29 -6.06 -13.42
C GLN A 76 14.05 -6.85 -14.70
N GLY A 77 12.80 -6.88 -15.21
CA GLY A 77 12.45 -7.48 -16.50
C GLY A 77 13.05 -6.73 -17.69
N THR A 78 13.25 -5.41 -17.58
CA THR A 78 13.89 -4.60 -18.62
C THR A 78 15.39 -4.84 -18.78
N ALA A 79 16.07 -5.41 -17.77
CA ALA A 79 17.52 -5.64 -17.82
C ALA A 79 17.94 -6.75 -18.82
N LYS A 80 17.02 -7.64 -19.22
CA LYS A 80 17.34 -8.74 -20.15
C LYS A 80 17.15 -8.41 -21.63
N ALA A 81 16.53 -7.28 -21.98
CA ALA A 81 16.24 -6.95 -23.38
C ALA A 81 17.42 -6.26 -24.11
N THR A 82 18.43 -5.79 -23.38
CA THR A 82 19.57 -5.05 -23.97
C THR A 82 20.79 -5.90 -24.31
N GLU A 83 20.84 -7.18 -23.91
CA GLU A 83 21.98 -8.08 -24.25
C GLU A 83 21.73 -8.94 -25.51
N ALA A 84 20.53 -8.94 -26.07
CA ALA A 84 20.20 -9.70 -27.28
C ALA A 84 20.35 -8.89 -28.59
N SER A 85 20.96 -7.71 -28.53
CA SER A 85 21.23 -6.85 -29.69
C SER A 85 22.61 -6.19 -29.55
N SER A 86 23.66 -6.99 -29.59
CA SER A 86 25.04 -6.56 -29.82
C SER A 86 25.82 -7.69 -30.50
#